data_AF-A0A7V4QUU8-F1
#
_entry.id   AF-A0A7V4QUU8-F1
#
_cell.length_a   1.000
_cell.length_b   1.000
_cell.length_c   1.000
_cell.angle_alpha   90.00
_cell.angle_beta   90.00
_cell.angle_gamma   90.00
#
_symmetry.space_group_name_H-M   'P 1'
#
loop_
_entity.id
_entity.type
_entity.pdbx_description
1 polymer ?
#
loop_
_entity_poly.entity_id
_entity_poly.type
_entity_poly.pdbx_seq_one_letter_code
_entity_poly.pdbx_strand_id
1 'polypeptide(L)'
;MAEIDVDKILEQSEKRDKQKEIKSKTTFGIIIAASALALIIIATFIVIIVLGESSANYFPLYVGEKLLYNKKNMSTEEWEVLNKTEKINGYDCKILNKTDKGNFSTVQEYYFKGKKGIYKVASSKEFGKKKDEKFMLLPSRLKKGTTFNAGYFKGNLIKGKIINKEKLSTPVGDVEAFKVQYRANNYSVDIWFAKSVGIIKIKNNLTDYELNLISETVK
;
A
#
# COMPACT_ATOMS: atom_id res chain seq x y z
N MET A 1 78.81 19.22 10.37
CA MET A 1 78.15 18.14 9.61
C MET A 1 76.79 17.95 10.25
N ALA A 2 75.71 18.21 9.52
CA ALA A 2 74.37 17.86 10.00
C ALA A 2 74.20 16.35 9.81
N GLU A 3 74.17 15.58 10.89
CA GLU A 3 73.82 14.16 10.84
C GLU A 3 72.36 14.07 10.40
N ILE A 4 72.17 13.56 9.18
CA ILE A 4 70.86 13.13 8.71
C ILE A 4 70.53 11.88 9.52
N ASP A 5 69.59 12.00 10.45
CA ASP A 5 69.09 10.91 11.28
C ASP A 5 68.19 10.00 10.41
N VAL A 6 68.85 9.10 9.68
CA VAL A 6 68.27 8.19 8.70
C VAL A 6 67.18 7.30 9.34
N ASP A 7 67.36 6.93 10.61
CA ASP A 7 66.42 6.07 11.34
C ASP A 7 65.08 6.78 11.57
N LYS A 8 65.12 8.08 11.87
CA LYS A 8 63.90 8.89 12.09
C LYS A 8 63.09 9.12 10.80
N ILE A 9 63.78 9.18 9.65
CA ILE A 9 63.16 9.31 8.33
C ILE A 9 62.49 8.00 7.93
N LEU A 10 63.15 6.86 8.17
CA LEU A 10 62.61 5.51 7.94
C LEU A 10 61.38 5.22 8.81
N GLU A 11 61.39 5.60 10.09
CA GLU A 11 60.24 5.42 10.97
C GLU A 11 59.02 6.25 10.53
N GLN A 12 59.25 7.46 10.01
CA GLN A 12 58.19 8.31 9.48
C GLN A 12 57.64 7.81 8.13
N SER A 13 58.47 7.22 7.28
CA SER A 13 58.00 6.60 6.03
C SER A 13 57.14 5.37 6.31
N GLU A 14 57.56 4.50 7.22
CA GLU A 14 56.78 3.31 7.59
C GLU A 14 55.43 3.66 8.22
N LYS A 15 55.38 4.69 9.08
CA LYS A 15 54.12 5.17 9.67
C LYS A 15 53.18 5.77 8.61
N ARG A 16 53.72 6.48 7.61
CA ARG A 16 52.94 7.03 6.48
C ARG A 16 52.43 5.93 5.55
N ASP A 17 53.23 4.90 5.28
CA ASP A 17 52.83 3.80 4.41
C ASP A 17 51.78 2.91 5.06
N LYS A 18 51.91 2.61 6.36
CA LYS A 18 50.86 1.94 7.14
C LYS A 18 49.55 2.74 7.17
N GLN A 19 49.62 4.07 7.33
CA GLN A 19 48.41 4.92 7.27
C GLN A 19 47.77 4.97 5.87
N LYS A 20 48.56 4.99 4.80
CA LYS A 20 48.05 4.91 3.42
C LYS A 20 47.41 3.55 3.14
N GLU A 21 48.00 2.46 3.63
CA GLU A 21 47.46 1.11 3.48
C GLU A 21 46.13 0.95 4.23
N ILE A 22 46.04 1.47 5.47
CA ILE A 22 44.79 1.48 6.24
C ILE A 22 43.73 2.33 5.54
N LYS A 23 44.05 3.56 5.11
CA LYS A 23 43.10 4.40 4.35
C LYS A 23 42.67 3.72 3.04
N SER A 24 43.59 3.10 2.31
CA SER A 24 43.30 2.33 1.09
C SER A 24 42.32 1.18 1.36
N LYS A 25 42.61 0.33 2.36
CA LYS A 25 41.72 -0.79 2.75
C LYS A 25 40.35 -0.31 3.22
N THR A 26 40.30 0.79 3.98
CA THR A 26 39.04 1.38 4.47
C THR A 26 38.21 1.95 3.31
N THR A 27 38.85 2.66 2.39
CA THR A 27 38.19 3.25 1.20
C THR A 27 37.70 2.15 0.26
N PHE A 28 38.49 1.09 0.07
CA PHE A 28 38.10 -0.08 -0.71
C PHE A 28 36.93 -0.85 -0.07
N GLY A 29 36.93 -1.00 1.26
CA GLY A 29 35.81 -1.57 2.01
C GLY A 29 34.51 -0.77 1.89
N ILE A 30 34.60 0.57 1.91
CA ILE A 30 33.45 1.47 1.69
C ILE A 30 32.92 1.34 0.26
N ILE A 31 33.79 1.23 -0.74
CA ILE A 31 33.39 1.03 -2.15
C ILE A 31 32.68 -0.32 -2.33
N ILE A 32 33.17 -1.39 -1.71
CA ILE A 32 32.52 -2.71 -1.74
C ILE A 32 31.16 -2.67 -1.04
N ALA A 33 31.07 -2.02 0.12
CA ALA A 33 29.80 -1.88 0.84
C ALA A 33 28.78 -1.05 0.06
N ALA A 34 29.20 0.05 -0.56
CA ALA A 34 28.36 0.91 -1.39
C ALA A 34 27.88 0.19 -2.67
N SER A 35 28.76 -0.58 -3.32
CA SER A 35 28.40 -1.36 -4.52
C SER A 35 27.47 -2.53 -4.20
N ALA A 36 27.66 -3.23 -3.07
CA ALA A 36 26.73 -4.25 -2.60
C ALA A 36 25.34 -3.67 -2.30
N LEU A 37 25.27 -2.50 -1.66
CA LEU A 37 24.00 -1.81 -1.37
C LEU A 37 23.30 -1.38 -2.67
N ALA A 38 24.04 -0.85 -3.64
CA ALA A 38 23.50 -0.47 -4.95
C ALA A 38 22.91 -1.69 -5.70
N LEU A 39 23.61 -2.83 -5.69
CA LEU A 39 23.12 -4.07 -6.29
C LEU A 39 21.83 -4.58 -5.63
N ILE A 40 21.71 -4.48 -4.31
CA ILE A 40 20.49 -4.85 -3.57
C ILE A 40 19.32 -3.93 -3.95
N ILE A 41 19.55 -2.62 -4.05
CA ILE A 41 18.52 -1.65 -4.45
C ILE A 41 18.04 -1.94 -5.87
N ILE A 42 18.97 -2.16 -6.81
CA ILE A 42 18.65 -2.48 -8.21
C ILE A 42 17.87 -3.79 -8.30
N ALA A 43 18.33 -4.84 -7.62
CA ALA A 43 17.64 -6.14 -7.59
C ALA A 43 16.22 -6.00 -7.01
N THR A 44 16.04 -5.20 -5.96
CA THR A 44 14.72 -4.94 -5.35
C THR A 44 13.80 -4.21 -6.32
N PHE A 45 14.30 -3.20 -7.03
CA PHE A 45 13.54 -2.50 -8.06
C PHE A 45 13.13 -3.43 -9.20
N ILE A 46 14.05 -4.28 -9.69
CA ILE A 46 13.74 -5.28 -10.73
C ILE A 46 12.67 -6.26 -10.23
N VAL A 47 12.78 -6.75 -8.99
CA VAL A 47 11.78 -7.64 -8.40
C VAL A 47 10.40 -6.96 -8.31
N ILE A 48 10.33 -5.67 -7.96
CA ILE A 48 9.06 -4.92 -7.93
C ILE A 48 8.47 -4.77 -9.35
N ILE A 49 9.30 -4.49 -10.35
CA ILE A 49 8.86 -4.39 -11.75
C ILE A 49 8.36 -5.74 -12.27
N VAL A 50 9.05 -6.83 -11.93
CA VAL A 50 8.74 -8.18 -12.43
C VAL A 50 7.56 -8.81 -11.68
N LEU A 51 7.56 -8.78 -10.35
CA LEU A 51 6.56 -9.45 -9.49
C LEU A 51 5.41 -8.54 -9.04
N GLY A 52 5.54 -7.23 -9.14
CA GLY A 52 4.57 -6.26 -8.64
C GLY A 52 4.70 -5.96 -7.14
N GLU A 53 4.07 -4.87 -6.72
CA GLU A 53 4.08 -4.42 -5.33
C GLU A 53 3.14 -5.27 -4.46
N SER A 54 3.45 -5.44 -3.16
CA SER A 54 2.54 -6.18 -2.28
C SER A 54 1.26 -5.39 -2.03
N SER A 55 0.10 -5.98 -2.28
CA SER A 55 -1.19 -5.33 -2.02
C SER A 55 -1.45 -5.06 -0.54
N ALA A 56 -0.74 -5.74 0.36
CA ALA A 56 -0.79 -5.46 1.79
C ALA A 56 -0.41 -4.01 2.13
N ASN A 57 0.45 -3.40 1.31
CA ASN A 57 0.86 -1.99 1.49
C ASN A 57 -0.22 -1.00 1.02
N TYR A 58 -1.21 -1.48 0.26
CA TYR A 58 -2.26 -0.69 -0.40
C TYR A 58 -3.66 -1.00 0.16
N PHE A 59 -3.72 -1.82 1.19
CA PHE A 59 -4.89 -1.97 2.04
C PHE A 59 -4.50 -1.95 3.52
N PRO A 60 -3.72 -0.97 3.97
CA PRO A 60 -3.44 -0.83 5.38
C PRO A 60 -4.61 -0.09 6.01
N LEU A 61 -5.51 -0.88 6.57
CA LEU A 61 -6.50 -0.38 7.50
C LEU A 61 -5.79 -0.22 8.85
N TYR A 62 -5.08 0.91 9.05
CA TYR A 62 -4.41 1.16 10.33
C TYR A 62 -5.47 1.35 11.40
N VAL A 63 -5.28 0.61 12.48
CA VAL A 63 -6.19 0.59 13.61
C VAL A 63 -6.30 1.99 14.21
N GLY A 64 -7.54 2.45 14.44
CA GLY A 64 -7.81 3.74 15.08
C GLY A 64 -7.68 4.96 14.15
N GLU A 65 -7.26 4.75 12.91
CA GLU A 65 -7.28 5.79 11.87
C GLU A 65 -8.73 6.04 11.41
N LYS A 66 -9.08 7.32 11.31
CA LYS A 66 -10.34 7.79 10.75
C LYS A 66 -10.08 8.49 9.43
N LEU A 67 -10.68 7.96 8.38
CA LEU A 67 -10.62 8.52 7.03
C LEU A 67 -11.97 9.18 6.73
N LEU A 68 -11.96 10.48 6.42
CA LEU A 68 -13.18 11.20 6.06
C LEU A 68 -13.26 11.33 4.55
N TYR A 69 -14.41 10.95 4.00
CA TYR A 69 -14.68 11.00 2.57
C TYR A 69 -15.82 11.95 2.25
N ASN A 70 -15.68 12.65 1.13
CA ASN A 70 -16.79 13.34 0.48
C ASN A 70 -17.47 12.40 -0.51
N LYS A 71 -18.79 12.23 -0.37
CA LYS A 71 -19.63 11.52 -1.33
C LYS A 71 -20.35 12.55 -2.20
N LYS A 72 -20.19 12.45 -3.52
CA LYS A 72 -20.81 13.42 -4.46
C LYS A 72 -22.32 13.48 -4.24
N ASN A 73 -22.83 14.68 -4.01
CA ASN A 73 -24.25 14.97 -3.74
C ASN A 73 -24.84 14.26 -2.51
N MET A 74 -24.00 13.86 -1.55
CA MET A 74 -24.43 13.16 -0.32
C MET A 74 -23.64 13.68 0.88
N SER A 75 -24.07 13.31 2.09
CA SER A 75 -23.33 13.58 3.31
C SER A 75 -21.97 12.89 3.31
N THR A 76 -21.02 13.45 4.06
CA THR A 76 -19.70 12.85 4.24
C THR A 76 -19.79 11.47 4.90
N GLU A 77 -18.80 10.63 4.63
CA GLU A 77 -18.70 9.29 5.21
C GLU A 77 -17.37 9.17 5.97
N GLU A 78 -17.43 8.79 7.23
CA GLU A 78 -16.24 8.48 8.03
C GLU A 78 -16.00 6.99 8.02
N TRP A 79 -14.78 6.59 7.68
CA TRP A 79 -14.34 5.23 7.73
C TRP A 79 -13.38 5.05 8.89
N GLU A 80 -13.66 4.07 9.75
CA GLU A 80 -12.84 3.77 10.92
C GLU A 80 -12.50 2.29 10.94
N VAL A 81 -11.22 2.00 11.10
CA VAL A 81 -10.74 0.64 11.28
C VAL A 81 -10.72 0.32 12.76
N LEU A 82 -11.49 -0.70 13.14
CA LEU A 82 -11.57 -1.06 14.54
C LEU A 82 -10.31 -1.81 14.99
N ASN A 83 -9.88 -1.54 16.23
CA ASN A 83 -8.85 -2.32 16.92
C ASN A 83 -9.36 -3.70 17.38
N LYS A 84 -10.02 -4.42 16.49
CA LYS A 84 -10.53 -5.76 16.78
C LYS A 84 -10.60 -6.58 15.51
N THR A 85 -10.53 -7.89 15.69
CA THR A 85 -10.78 -8.86 14.65
C THR A 85 -12.00 -9.68 15.00
N GLU A 86 -12.75 -10.10 13.99
CA GLU A 86 -13.91 -10.98 14.17
C GLU A 86 -13.82 -12.15 13.19
N LYS A 87 -14.20 -13.34 13.66
CA LYS A 87 -14.20 -14.54 12.84
C LYS A 87 -15.48 -14.61 12.03
N ILE A 88 -15.38 -14.44 10.71
CA ILE A 88 -16.49 -14.50 9.76
C ILE A 88 -16.24 -15.66 8.79
N ASN A 89 -17.16 -16.62 8.73
CA ASN A 89 -17.08 -17.77 7.81
C ASN A 89 -15.74 -18.53 7.91
N GLY A 90 -15.18 -18.62 9.13
CA GLY A 90 -13.89 -19.26 9.40
C GLY A 90 -12.65 -18.38 9.18
N TYR A 91 -12.80 -17.14 8.73
CA TYR A 91 -11.69 -16.20 8.50
C TYR A 91 -11.59 -15.15 9.60
N ASP A 92 -10.38 -14.90 10.10
CA ASP A 92 -10.13 -13.80 11.03
C ASP A 92 -10.08 -12.48 10.27
N CYS A 93 -11.11 -11.66 10.45
CA CYS A 93 -11.34 -10.47 9.63
C CYS A 93 -11.08 -9.18 10.39
N LYS A 94 -10.45 -8.22 9.72
CA LYS A 94 -10.41 -6.82 10.14
C LYS A 94 -11.75 -6.16 9.81
N ILE A 95 -12.16 -5.22 10.64
CA ILE A 95 -13.47 -4.58 10.53
C ILE A 95 -13.28 -3.11 10.16
N LEU A 96 -13.94 -2.71 9.09
CA LEU A 96 -14.06 -1.32 8.65
C LEU A 96 -15.49 -0.86 8.90
N ASN A 97 -15.66 0.12 9.78
CA ASN A 97 -16.93 0.82 9.93
C ASN A 97 -16.99 1.97 8.95
N LYS A 98 -18.09 2.10 8.21
CA LYS A 98 -18.41 3.24 7.34
C LYS A 98 -19.64 3.92 7.89
N THR A 99 -19.48 5.14 8.38
CA THR A 99 -20.53 5.89 9.06
C THR A 99 -20.91 7.10 8.22
N ASP A 100 -22.16 7.17 7.79
CA ASP A 100 -22.70 8.36 7.12
C ASP A 100 -22.93 9.47 8.16
N LYS A 101 -22.36 10.65 7.95
CA LYS A 101 -22.42 11.75 8.92
C LYS A 101 -23.72 12.54 8.89
N GLY A 102 -24.58 12.34 7.88
CA GLY A 102 -25.88 13.01 7.78
C GLY A 102 -26.96 12.33 8.61
N ASN A 103 -26.93 10.99 8.66
CA ASN A 103 -27.96 10.20 9.34
C ASN A 103 -27.42 9.18 10.36
N PHE A 104 -26.10 9.14 10.56
CA PHE A 104 -25.39 8.23 11.48
C PHE A 104 -25.58 6.74 11.19
N SER A 105 -26.06 6.40 9.98
CA SER A 105 -26.13 5.01 9.53
C SER A 105 -24.74 4.41 9.40
N THR A 106 -24.58 3.16 9.82
CA THR A 106 -23.30 2.45 9.84
C THR A 106 -23.35 1.18 8.99
N VAL A 107 -22.39 1.05 8.07
CA VAL A 107 -22.10 -0.20 7.37
C VAL A 107 -20.77 -0.74 7.86
N GLN A 108 -20.76 -1.98 8.36
CA GLN A 108 -19.55 -2.69 8.71
C GLN A 108 -19.13 -3.59 7.55
N GLU A 109 -17.87 -3.53 7.18
CA GLU A 109 -17.27 -4.41 6.19
C GLU A 109 -16.16 -5.24 6.82
N TYR A 110 -16.11 -6.52 6.45
CA TYR A 110 -15.23 -7.51 7.04
C TYR A 110 -14.20 -7.95 6.00
N TYR A 111 -12.93 -7.75 6.31
CA TYR A 111 -11.83 -7.95 5.38
C TYR A 111 -10.85 -9.02 5.86
N PHE A 112 -10.49 -9.92 4.95
CA PHE A 112 -9.52 -10.98 5.17
C PHE A 112 -8.36 -10.89 4.19
N LYS A 113 -7.13 -11.01 4.69
CA LYS A 113 -5.92 -11.12 3.87
C LYS A 113 -5.58 -12.59 3.67
N GLY A 114 -5.90 -13.13 2.50
CA GLY A 114 -5.55 -14.49 2.10
C GLY A 114 -4.28 -14.55 1.24
N LYS A 115 -3.82 -15.77 0.94
CA LYS A 115 -2.63 -16.01 0.09
C LYS A 115 -2.74 -15.38 -1.30
N LYS A 116 -3.95 -15.39 -1.87
CA LYS A 116 -4.23 -14.89 -3.22
C LYS A 116 -4.52 -13.39 -3.28
N GLY A 117 -4.78 -12.73 -2.14
CA GLY A 117 -5.20 -11.32 -2.13
C GLY A 117 -5.96 -10.90 -0.88
N ILE A 118 -6.53 -9.71 -0.95
CA ILE A 118 -7.38 -9.12 0.08
C ILE A 118 -8.84 -9.24 -0.35
N TYR A 119 -9.67 -9.76 0.54
CA TYR A 119 -11.06 -10.08 0.29
C TYR A 119 -11.95 -9.32 1.26
N LYS A 120 -13.03 -8.74 0.75
CA LYS A 120 -14.23 -8.46 1.54
C LYS A 120 -15.01 -9.77 1.61
N VAL A 121 -15.26 -10.26 2.83
CA VAL A 121 -15.92 -11.55 3.10
C VAL A 121 -17.39 -11.39 3.53
N ALA A 122 -17.75 -10.24 4.08
CA ALA A 122 -19.10 -9.93 4.49
C ALA A 122 -19.31 -8.42 4.64
N SER A 123 -20.57 -8.01 4.74
CA SER A 123 -20.96 -6.72 5.29
C SER A 123 -22.15 -6.84 6.25
N SER A 124 -22.32 -5.85 7.12
CA SER A 124 -23.51 -5.70 7.96
C SER A 124 -23.96 -4.25 7.96
N LYS A 125 -25.28 -4.02 8.01
CA LYS A 125 -25.86 -2.69 8.19
C LYS A 125 -26.39 -2.56 9.61
N GLU A 126 -26.12 -1.44 10.27
CA GLU A 126 -26.53 -1.15 11.65
C GLU A 126 -26.21 -2.27 12.63
N PHE A 127 -25.03 -2.88 12.49
CA PHE A 127 -24.58 -4.02 13.31
C PHE A 127 -25.54 -5.24 13.27
N GLY A 128 -26.44 -5.29 12.28
CA GLY A 128 -27.42 -6.34 12.11
C GLY A 128 -26.85 -7.62 11.46
N LYS A 129 -27.73 -8.36 10.78
CA LYS A 129 -27.35 -9.63 10.13
C LYS A 129 -26.24 -9.42 9.10
N LYS A 130 -25.16 -10.17 9.26
CA LYS A 130 -24.03 -10.21 8.32
C LYS A 130 -24.47 -10.89 7.02
N LYS A 131 -24.19 -10.23 5.91
CA LYS A 131 -24.43 -10.72 4.55
C LYS A 131 -23.10 -11.13 3.96
N ASP A 132 -23.02 -12.36 3.50
CA ASP A 132 -21.82 -12.88 2.86
C ASP A 132 -21.54 -12.13 1.56
N GLU A 133 -20.31 -11.70 1.41
CA GLU A 133 -19.80 -11.10 0.20
C GLU A 133 -18.50 -11.82 -0.12
N LYS A 134 -18.36 -12.44 -1.30
CA LYS A 134 -17.08 -13.05 -1.71
C LYS A 134 -16.49 -12.18 -2.80
N PHE A 135 -15.78 -11.13 -2.37
CA PHE A 135 -15.20 -10.15 -3.29
C PHE A 135 -13.73 -9.90 -3.00
N MET A 136 -12.84 -10.26 -3.93
CA MET A 136 -11.43 -9.89 -3.92
C MET A 136 -11.29 -8.43 -4.36
N LEU A 137 -10.79 -7.59 -3.47
CA LEU A 137 -10.44 -6.21 -3.79
C LEU A 137 -9.10 -6.19 -4.52
N LEU A 138 -8.06 -6.72 -3.90
CA LEU A 138 -6.72 -6.68 -4.47
C LEU A 138 -6.14 -8.09 -4.57
N PRO A 139 -5.50 -8.47 -5.69
CA PRO A 139 -4.68 -9.67 -5.73
C PRO A 139 -3.46 -9.49 -4.81
N SER A 140 -2.74 -10.55 -4.47
CA SER A 140 -1.58 -10.47 -3.56
C SER A 140 -0.46 -9.56 -4.06
N ARG A 141 -0.37 -9.37 -5.38
CA ARG A 141 0.62 -8.52 -6.05
C ARG A 141 -0.05 -7.56 -7.02
N LEU A 142 0.34 -6.29 -6.94
CA LEU A 142 -0.12 -5.23 -7.81
C LEU A 142 0.87 -5.01 -8.95
N LYS A 143 0.48 -5.46 -10.14
CA LYS A 143 1.23 -5.27 -11.38
C LYS A 143 0.31 -4.77 -12.46
N LYS A 144 0.75 -3.75 -13.20
CA LYS A 144 0.01 -3.19 -14.34
C LYS A 144 -0.38 -4.29 -15.33
N GLY A 145 -1.63 -4.26 -15.77
CA GLY A 145 -2.22 -5.22 -16.70
C GLY A 145 -2.75 -6.50 -16.05
N THR A 146 -2.39 -6.80 -14.79
CA THR A 146 -2.90 -7.98 -14.09
C THR A 146 -4.42 -7.94 -14.01
N THR A 147 -5.05 -9.03 -14.42
CA THR A 147 -6.50 -9.24 -14.35
C THR A 147 -6.78 -10.40 -13.39
N PHE A 148 -7.84 -10.29 -12.60
CA PHE A 148 -8.23 -11.30 -11.61
C PHE A 148 -9.75 -11.38 -11.49
N ASN A 149 -10.24 -12.52 -11.02
CA ASN A 149 -11.66 -12.71 -10.73
C ASN A 149 -11.95 -12.08 -9.35
N ALA A 150 -12.73 -11.00 -9.35
CA ALA A 150 -13.04 -10.25 -8.13
C ALA A 150 -14.19 -10.92 -7.37
N GLY A 151 -15.26 -11.31 -8.03
CA GLY A 151 -16.43 -11.91 -7.39
C GLY A 151 -17.62 -11.95 -8.33
N TYR A 152 -18.82 -12.02 -7.80
CA TYR A 152 -20.05 -12.03 -8.60
C TYR A 152 -20.99 -10.91 -8.17
N PHE A 153 -21.67 -10.30 -9.14
CA PHE A 153 -22.78 -9.37 -8.90
C PHE A 153 -23.97 -9.75 -9.77
N LYS A 154 -25.10 -10.05 -9.12
CA LYS A 154 -26.32 -10.54 -9.78
C LYS A 154 -26.04 -11.68 -10.78
N GLY A 155 -25.21 -12.65 -10.38
CA GLY A 155 -24.82 -13.80 -11.20
C GLY A 155 -23.71 -13.54 -12.22
N ASN A 156 -23.31 -12.29 -12.46
CA ASN A 156 -22.25 -11.96 -13.42
C ASN A 156 -20.89 -11.90 -12.74
N LEU A 157 -19.89 -12.57 -13.33
CA LEU A 157 -18.51 -12.53 -12.87
C LEU A 157 -17.93 -11.12 -13.06
N ILE A 158 -17.47 -10.53 -11.97
CA ILE A 158 -16.71 -9.28 -11.97
C ILE A 158 -15.22 -9.60 -12.15
N LYS A 159 -14.62 -9.00 -13.16
CA LYS A 159 -13.16 -9.00 -13.38
C LYS A 159 -12.56 -7.71 -12.86
N GLY A 160 -11.56 -7.83 -12.00
CA GLY A 160 -10.68 -6.74 -11.59
C GLY A 160 -9.48 -6.64 -12.52
N LYS A 161 -9.07 -5.43 -12.90
CA LYS A 161 -7.88 -5.16 -13.73
C LYS A 161 -7.07 -4.02 -13.12
N ILE A 162 -5.78 -4.26 -12.92
CA ILE A 162 -4.84 -3.23 -12.45
C ILE A 162 -4.40 -2.42 -13.67
N ILE A 163 -4.68 -1.11 -13.68
CA ILE A 163 -4.42 -0.25 -14.83
C ILE A 163 -3.03 0.33 -14.78
N ASN A 164 -2.78 1.24 -13.85
CA ASN A 164 -1.47 1.82 -13.61
C ASN A 164 -1.48 2.52 -12.25
N LYS A 165 -0.28 2.94 -11.84
CA LYS A 165 -0.13 4.02 -10.87
C LYS A 165 -0.39 5.36 -11.53
N GLU A 166 -1.09 6.23 -10.83
CA GLU A 166 -1.25 7.62 -11.20
C GLU A 166 -1.14 8.51 -9.96
N LYS A 167 -0.64 9.73 -10.18
CA LYS A 167 -0.56 10.76 -9.17
C LYS A 167 -1.89 11.51 -9.15
N LEU A 168 -2.52 11.57 -7.99
CA LEU A 168 -3.79 12.26 -7.77
C LEU A 168 -3.57 13.40 -6.79
N SER A 169 -4.06 14.59 -7.15
CA SER A 169 -4.14 15.69 -6.19
C SER A 169 -5.44 15.55 -5.41
N THR A 170 -5.31 15.46 -4.08
CA THR A 170 -6.42 15.32 -3.16
C THR A 170 -6.35 16.43 -2.11
N PRO A 171 -7.42 16.69 -1.35
CA PRO A 171 -7.36 17.65 -0.24
C PRO A 171 -6.34 17.30 0.85
N VAL A 172 -5.92 16.03 0.94
CA VAL A 172 -4.85 15.58 1.86
C VAL A 172 -3.45 15.68 1.26
N GLY A 173 -3.35 16.15 0.01
CA GLY A 173 -2.11 16.33 -0.74
C GLY A 173 -2.04 15.49 -2.00
N ASP A 174 -0.86 15.51 -2.61
CA ASP A 174 -0.54 14.74 -3.80
C ASP A 174 -0.18 13.30 -3.42
N VAL A 175 -0.97 12.34 -3.90
CA VAL A 175 -0.82 10.91 -3.54
C VAL A 175 -0.68 10.06 -4.79
N GLU A 176 0.27 9.12 -4.76
CA GLU A 176 0.42 8.11 -5.80
C GLU A 176 -0.45 6.88 -5.47
N ALA A 177 -1.32 6.49 -6.40
CA ALA A 177 -2.27 5.40 -6.18
C ALA A 177 -2.40 4.46 -7.38
N PHE A 178 -2.60 3.17 -7.11
CA PHE A 178 -2.99 2.20 -8.13
C PHE A 178 -4.47 2.34 -8.45
N LYS A 179 -4.77 2.56 -9.73
CA LYS A 179 -6.13 2.44 -10.25
C LYS A 179 -6.45 0.98 -10.57
N VAL A 180 -7.53 0.48 -9.97
CA VAL A 180 -8.08 -0.85 -10.23
C VAL A 180 -9.50 -0.70 -10.78
N GLN A 181 -9.74 -1.31 -11.93
CA GLN A 181 -11.03 -1.31 -12.60
C GLN A 181 -11.75 -2.62 -12.36
N TYR A 182 -13.00 -2.56 -11.94
CA TYR A 182 -13.87 -3.71 -11.79
C TYR A 182 -15.00 -3.61 -12.81
N ARG A 183 -15.15 -4.68 -13.62
CA ARG A 183 -16.09 -4.71 -14.75
C ARG A 183 -16.88 -6.01 -14.77
N ALA A 184 -18.17 -5.91 -15.01
CA ALA A 184 -19.07 -6.99 -15.43
C ALA A 184 -20.23 -6.38 -16.22
N ASN A 185 -21.16 -7.21 -16.70
CA ASN A 185 -22.42 -6.72 -17.24
C ASN A 185 -23.16 -5.88 -16.17
N ASN A 186 -23.55 -4.66 -16.51
CA ASN A 186 -24.17 -3.68 -15.59
C ASN A 186 -23.37 -3.42 -14.29
N TYR A 187 -22.05 -3.56 -14.33
CA TYR A 187 -21.17 -3.23 -13.22
C TYR A 187 -19.88 -2.56 -13.72
N SER A 188 -19.64 -1.32 -13.33
CA SER A 188 -18.42 -0.60 -13.70
C SER A 188 -17.98 0.33 -12.58
N VAL A 189 -16.96 -0.08 -11.83
CA VAL A 189 -16.43 0.69 -10.69
C VAL A 189 -14.91 0.81 -10.83
N ASP A 190 -14.38 2.01 -10.60
CA ASP A 190 -12.96 2.30 -10.50
C ASP A 190 -12.63 2.62 -9.05
N ILE A 191 -11.58 2.01 -8.52
CA ILE A 191 -11.10 2.27 -7.15
C ILE A 191 -9.61 2.59 -7.20
N TRP A 192 -9.21 3.61 -6.47
CA TRP A 192 -7.81 4.02 -6.33
C TRP A 192 -7.29 3.66 -4.96
N PHE A 193 -6.17 2.96 -4.94
CA PHE A 193 -5.52 2.49 -3.73
C PHE A 193 -4.17 3.17 -3.56
N ALA A 194 -4.03 3.98 -2.52
CA ALA A 194 -2.77 4.60 -2.12
C ALA A 194 -2.04 3.74 -1.09
N LYS A 195 -0.72 3.80 -1.15
CA LYS A 195 0.15 3.13 -0.19
C LYS A 195 -0.06 3.75 1.19
N SER A 196 -0.11 2.92 2.24
CA SER A 196 -0.28 3.41 3.63
C SER A 196 -1.60 4.14 3.92
N VAL A 197 -2.55 4.18 3.00
CA VAL A 197 -3.88 4.80 3.24
C VAL A 197 -5.00 3.83 2.87
N GLY A 198 -4.84 3.09 1.77
CA GLY A 198 -5.89 2.25 1.24
C GLY A 198 -6.70 2.98 0.18
N ILE A 199 -8.02 2.91 0.26
CA ILE A 199 -8.90 3.48 -0.77
C ILE A 199 -8.89 5.01 -0.65
N ILE A 200 -8.55 5.73 -1.72
CA ILE A 200 -8.59 7.21 -1.71
C ILE A 200 -9.67 7.78 -2.62
N LYS A 201 -10.16 6.96 -3.56
CA LYS A 201 -11.22 7.34 -4.49
C LYS A 201 -11.99 6.12 -4.94
N ILE A 202 -13.32 6.26 -5.06
CA ILE A 202 -14.20 5.31 -5.74
C ILE A 202 -15.03 6.09 -6.75
N LYS A 203 -15.14 5.57 -7.97
CA LYS A 203 -16.03 6.11 -8.99
C LYS A 203 -16.86 4.97 -9.59
N ASN A 204 -18.17 5.07 -9.53
CA ASN A 204 -19.04 4.22 -10.33
C ASN A 204 -19.21 4.87 -11.70
N ASN A 205 -18.90 4.16 -12.79
CA ASN A 205 -19.00 4.71 -14.14
C ASN A 205 -20.39 4.57 -14.76
N LEU A 206 -21.35 3.94 -14.05
CA LEU A 206 -22.74 3.78 -14.49
C LEU A 206 -23.71 4.71 -13.76
N THR A 207 -23.25 5.42 -12.74
CA THR A 207 -24.06 6.30 -11.89
C THR A 207 -23.24 7.53 -11.53
N ASP A 208 -23.86 8.56 -10.97
CA ASP A 208 -23.14 9.72 -10.44
C ASP A 208 -22.38 9.47 -9.12
N TYR A 209 -22.37 8.23 -8.61
CA TYR A 209 -21.67 7.92 -7.37
C TYR A 209 -20.15 8.10 -7.50
N GLU A 210 -19.62 9.01 -6.69
CA GLU A 210 -18.20 9.23 -6.51
C GLU A 210 -17.90 9.49 -5.03
N LEU A 211 -16.80 8.93 -4.56
CA LEU A 211 -16.31 9.07 -3.19
C LEU A 211 -14.82 9.45 -3.27
N ASN A 212 -14.43 10.52 -2.59
CA ASN A 212 -13.06 11.03 -2.56
C ASN A 212 -12.61 11.26 -1.13
N LEU A 213 -11.39 10.85 -0.80
CA LEU A 213 -10.77 11.14 0.49
C LEU A 213 -10.55 12.64 0.65
N ILE A 214 -10.92 13.18 1.80
CA ILE A 214 -10.78 14.61 2.11
C ILE A 214 -9.96 14.88 3.37
N SER A 215 -9.86 13.91 4.29
CA SER A 215 -9.04 14.03 5.49
C SER A 215 -8.64 12.66 6.02
N GLU A 216 -7.44 12.59 6.57
CA GLU A 216 -6.91 11.46 7.33
C GLU A 216 -6.65 11.97 8.76
N THR A 217 -7.22 11.31 9.77
CA THR A 217 -6.92 11.58 11.18
C THR A 217 -6.31 10.33 11.79
N VAL A 218 -5.00 10.41 12.04
CA VAL A 218 -4.26 9.45 12.85
C VAL A 218 -4.37 9.90 14.30
N LYS A 219 -4.93 9.05 15.17
CA LYS A 219 -4.92 9.28 16.62
C LYS A 219 -3.59 8.87 17.22
#